data_AF-R1C5R4-F1
#
_entry.id   AF-R1C5R4-F1
#
_cell.length_a   1.000
_cell.length_b   1.000
_cell.length_c   1.000
_cell.angle_alpha   90.00
_cell.angle_beta   90.00
_cell.angle_gamma   90.00
#
_symmetry.space_group_name_H-M   'P 1'
#
loop_
_entity.id
_entity.type
_entity.pdbx_description
1 polymer ?
#
loop_
_entity_poly.entity_id
_entity_poly.type
_entity_poly.pdbx_seq_one_letter_code
_entity_poly.pdbx_strand_id
1 'polypeptide(L)'
;MSSGLGGLNKSPHGVVVGLCQLQLPVIETKDQLDAQVDRVCALVGKARRGSTSMDLVVFPEYMLHGLSMDVCDEIMCERDGPIVARLRAACVQHKIWGCFSIMERNPAAPESPFNSGLIFDADGNEVLYYRKLHPWVPVEPWAPGDLGVPVVDGPNGCKLALIICHDGMFPEMAPCGLVDLFVREARLGWGVENNIYQLGHRAYVAVQGGARDCPYTFMHDLVAGKYRLPWEGQVKHTDGRSCGFPAPVREYAPSAAASNGHGDAKK
;
A
#
# COMPACT_ATOMS: atom_id res chain seq x y z
N MET A 1 -14.46 -29.18 0.16
CA MET A 1 -13.58 -28.03 -0.16
C MET A 1 -12.81 -27.67 1.09
N SER A 2 -11.48 -27.63 1.04
CA SER A 2 -10.63 -27.30 2.20
C SER A 2 -10.59 -25.78 2.40
N SER A 3 -10.86 -25.33 3.63
CA SER A 3 -10.98 -23.92 4.05
C SER A 3 -9.64 -23.16 4.12
N GLY A 4 -8.57 -23.68 3.52
CA GLY A 4 -7.22 -23.09 3.62
C GLY A 4 -6.53 -23.31 4.97
N LEU A 5 -7.20 -23.91 5.96
CA LEU A 5 -6.64 -24.23 7.29
C LEU A 5 -5.81 -25.54 7.30
N GLY A 6 -5.30 -25.97 6.15
CA GLY A 6 -4.56 -27.22 5.97
C GLY A 6 -3.09 -27.19 6.43
N GLY A 7 -2.70 -26.19 7.23
CA GLY A 7 -1.33 -25.96 7.64
C GLY A 7 -0.43 -25.56 6.47
N LEU A 8 0.61 -26.35 6.20
CA LEU A 8 1.58 -26.10 5.12
C LEU A 8 1.07 -26.50 3.72
N ASN A 9 -0.09 -27.15 3.63
CA ASN A 9 -0.62 -27.63 2.35
C ASN A 9 -1.41 -26.53 1.64
N LYS A 10 -0.91 -26.11 0.48
CA LYS A 10 -1.59 -25.14 -0.41
C LYS A 10 -2.86 -25.77 -1.00
N SER A 11 -3.99 -25.05 -0.92
CA SER A 11 -5.22 -25.45 -1.59
C SER A 11 -5.17 -25.09 -3.10
N PRO A 12 -5.95 -25.76 -3.97
CA PRO A 12 -5.88 -25.53 -5.42
C PRO A 12 -6.10 -24.07 -5.87
N HIS A 13 -6.91 -23.32 -5.12
CA HIS A 13 -7.22 -21.91 -5.38
C HIS A 13 -6.66 -20.96 -4.31
N GLY A 14 -5.91 -21.48 -3.34
CA GLY A 14 -5.37 -20.67 -2.25
C GLY A 14 -4.09 -19.95 -2.67
N VAL A 15 -3.80 -18.85 -1.98
CA VAL A 15 -2.52 -18.13 -2.07
C VAL A 15 -1.78 -18.32 -0.75
N VAL A 16 -0.50 -18.72 -0.82
CA VAL A 16 0.35 -18.83 0.37
C VAL A 16 1.20 -17.58 0.50
N VAL A 17 0.95 -16.80 1.55
CA VAL A 17 1.63 -15.52 1.82
C VAL A 17 2.56 -15.67 3.03
N GLY A 18 3.82 -15.30 2.88
CA GLY A 18 4.77 -15.16 3.98
C GLY A 18 4.89 -13.72 4.44
N LEU A 19 4.63 -13.45 5.72
CA LEU A 19 4.80 -12.12 6.32
C LEU A 19 6.12 -12.07 7.09
N CYS A 20 7.05 -11.23 6.65
CA CYS A 20 8.36 -11.11 7.28
C CYS A 20 8.31 -10.13 8.47
N GLN A 21 8.56 -10.63 9.68
CA GLN A 21 8.84 -9.77 10.83
C GLN A 21 10.35 -9.49 10.88
N LEU A 22 10.77 -8.45 10.17
CA LEU A 22 12.18 -8.05 10.07
C LEU A 22 12.55 -7.09 11.21
N GLN A 23 13.66 -7.36 11.87
CA GLN A 23 14.29 -6.40 12.77
C GLN A 23 14.70 -5.15 11.98
N LEU A 24 14.24 -3.98 12.41
CA LEU A 24 14.56 -2.72 11.73
C LEU A 24 16.07 -2.43 11.79
N PRO A 25 16.68 -2.06 10.66
CA PRO A 25 18.07 -1.66 10.61
C PRO A 25 18.26 -0.22 11.11
N VAL A 26 19.51 0.17 11.34
CA VAL A 26 19.94 1.56 11.45
C VAL A 26 20.80 1.83 10.22
N ILE A 27 20.35 2.75 9.36
CA ILE A 27 21.02 3.10 8.10
C ILE A 27 21.39 4.58 8.15
N GLU A 28 22.68 4.85 8.01
CA GLU A 28 23.28 6.18 7.95
C GLU A 28 24.12 6.34 6.68
N THR A 29 24.56 5.23 6.06
CA THR A 29 25.41 5.26 4.87
C THR A 29 24.88 4.37 3.75
N LYS A 30 25.32 4.66 2.53
CA LYS A 30 25.02 3.85 1.35
C LYS A 30 25.50 2.39 1.49
N ASP A 31 26.68 2.17 2.07
CA ASP A 31 27.21 0.81 2.26
C ASP A 31 26.33 -0.02 3.22
N GLN A 32 25.82 0.61 4.29
CA GLN A 32 24.87 -0.04 5.20
C GLN A 32 23.56 -0.37 4.50
N LEU A 33 23.05 0.55 3.67
CA LEU A 33 21.87 0.32 2.85
C LEU A 33 22.09 -0.85 1.89
N ASP A 34 23.22 -0.88 1.19
CA ASP A 34 23.56 -1.96 0.25
C ASP A 34 23.65 -3.33 0.94
N ALA A 35 24.25 -3.39 2.14
CA ALA A 35 24.30 -4.60 2.95
C ALA A 35 22.91 -5.04 3.44
N GLN A 36 22.04 -4.09 3.76
CA GLN A 36 20.66 -4.39 4.15
C GLN A 36 19.85 -4.93 2.96
N VAL A 37 20.06 -4.40 1.76
CA VAL A 37 19.43 -4.92 0.53
C VAL A 37 19.87 -6.37 0.27
N ASP A 38 21.15 -6.70 0.47
CA ASP A 38 21.63 -8.09 0.39
C ASP A 38 20.92 -9.00 1.39
N ARG A 39 20.74 -8.52 2.62
CA ARG A 39 20.01 -9.26 3.66
C ARG A 39 18.55 -9.52 3.24
N VAL A 40 17.85 -8.51 2.71
CA VAL A 40 16.48 -8.66 2.22
C VAL A 40 16.42 -9.66 1.06
N CYS A 41 17.33 -9.58 0.09
CA CYS A 41 17.41 -10.53 -1.03
C CYS A 41 17.65 -11.97 -0.52
N ALA A 42 18.55 -12.15 0.46
CA ALA A 42 18.79 -13.44 1.08
C ALA A 42 17.55 -13.97 1.83
N LEU A 43 16.74 -13.09 2.42
CA LEU A 43 15.48 -13.44 3.08
C LEU A 43 14.39 -13.86 2.08
N VAL A 44 14.32 -13.27 0.89
CA VAL A 44 13.45 -13.75 -0.20
C VAL A 44 13.79 -15.21 -0.53
N GLY A 45 15.09 -15.51 -0.72
CA GLY A 45 15.54 -16.87 -0.95
C GLY A 45 15.28 -17.82 0.22
N LYS A 46 15.44 -17.34 1.47
CA LYS A 46 15.12 -18.11 2.66
C LYS A 46 13.63 -18.44 2.73
N ALA A 47 12.76 -17.48 2.43
CA ALA A 47 11.30 -17.68 2.43
C ALA A 47 10.91 -18.78 1.44
N ARG A 48 11.45 -18.73 0.22
CA ARG A 48 11.22 -19.77 -0.80
C ARG A 48 11.74 -21.15 -0.39
N ARG A 49 12.93 -21.24 0.22
CA ARG A 49 13.48 -22.51 0.72
C ARG A 49 12.68 -23.06 1.91
N GLY A 50 12.15 -22.17 2.75
CA GLY A 50 11.34 -22.54 3.92
C GLY A 50 9.94 -23.02 3.53
N SER A 51 9.41 -22.57 2.39
CA SER A 51 8.14 -23.06 1.84
C SER A 51 8.14 -22.99 0.31
N THR A 52 8.20 -24.15 -0.34
CA THR A 52 8.13 -24.27 -1.80
C THR A 52 6.75 -23.93 -2.38
N SER A 53 5.72 -23.88 -1.54
CA SER A 53 4.36 -23.50 -1.90
C SER A 53 4.10 -21.99 -1.76
N MET A 54 5.04 -21.23 -1.18
CA MET A 54 4.88 -19.78 -1.00
C MET A 54 4.82 -19.06 -2.34
N ASP A 55 3.76 -18.26 -2.51
CA ASP A 55 3.49 -17.48 -3.71
C ASP A 55 4.04 -16.07 -3.59
N LEU A 56 3.85 -15.44 -2.43
CA LEU A 56 4.21 -14.05 -2.15
C LEU A 56 4.90 -13.94 -0.79
N VAL A 57 6.04 -13.24 -0.74
CA VAL A 57 6.67 -12.79 0.50
C VAL A 57 6.47 -11.28 0.67
N VAL A 58 6.00 -10.86 1.84
CA VAL A 58 5.74 -9.46 2.18
C VAL A 58 6.72 -9.01 3.26
N PHE A 59 7.46 -7.95 2.95
CA PHE A 59 8.34 -7.28 3.90
C PHE A 59 7.65 -6.06 4.53
N PRO A 60 8.03 -5.69 5.76
CA PRO A 60 7.43 -4.55 6.45
C PRO A 60 7.87 -3.23 5.80
N GLU A 61 7.10 -2.18 6.07
CA GLU A 61 7.55 -0.80 5.87
C GLU A 61 8.91 -0.58 6.56
N TYR A 62 9.75 0.27 5.98
CA TYR A 62 11.10 0.56 6.50
C TYR A 62 12.06 -0.64 6.56
N MET A 63 11.79 -1.71 5.80
CA MET A 63 12.68 -2.86 5.74
C MET A 63 14.12 -2.51 5.33
N LEU A 64 14.30 -1.44 4.56
CA LEU A 64 15.62 -0.96 4.12
C LEU A 64 16.17 0.11 5.05
N HIS A 65 15.44 1.20 5.27
CA HIS A 65 15.96 2.41 5.92
C HIS A 65 15.82 2.43 7.45
N GLY A 66 15.01 1.54 8.02
CA GLY A 66 14.63 1.65 9.43
C GLY A 66 13.80 2.92 9.70
N LEU A 67 13.64 3.26 10.98
CA LEU A 67 12.80 4.37 11.45
C LEU A 67 13.59 5.66 11.72
N SER A 68 14.74 5.87 11.07
CA SER A 68 15.55 7.08 11.28
C SER A 68 14.84 8.36 10.80
N MET A 69 13.91 8.23 9.85
CA MET A 69 13.28 9.35 9.13
C MET A 69 14.30 10.26 8.43
N ASP A 70 15.52 9.77 8.23
CA ASP A 70 16.59 10.51 7.57
C ASP A 70 16.28 10.60 6.07
N VAL A 71 16.29 11.83 5.56
CA VAL A 71 16.03 12.16 4.15
C VAL A 71 17.34 12.46 3.41
N CYS A 72 18.49 12.11 3.99
CA CYS A 72 19.80 12.24 3.35
C CYS A 72 19.78 11.62 1.95
N ASP A 73 20.25 12.41 1.00
CA ASP A 73 20.26 12.10 -0.43
C ASP A 73 20.93 10.72 -0.70
N GLU A 74 22.05 10.44 -0.03
CA GLU A 74 22.86 9.24 -0.27
C GLU A 74 22.14 7.91 -0.02
N ILE A 75 21.12 7.92 0.84
CA ILE A 75 20.35 6.73 1.21
C ILE A 75 18.99 6.67 0.51
N MET A 76 18.54 7.72 -0.17
CA MET A 76 17.26 7.70 -0.88
C MET A 76 17.30 6.76 -2.10
N CYS A 77 16.27 5.93 -2.24
CA CYS A 77 16.14 4.99 -3.36
C CYS A 77 15.48 5.64 -4.57
N GLU A 78 15.77 5.11 -5.75
CA GLU A 78 15.04 5.43 -6.98
C GLU A 78 14.26 4.20 -7.43
N ARG A 79 13.04 4.40 -7.95
CA ARG A 79 12.18 3.31 -8.42
C ARG A 79 12.85 2.43 -9.47
N ASP A 80 13.52 3.05 -10.44
CA ASP A 80 14.26 2.35 -11.50
C ASP A 80 15.76 2.19 -11.17
N GLY A 81 16.12 2.34 -9.89
CA GLY A 81 17.50 2.32 -9.40
C GLY A 81 18.06 0.91 -9.14
N PRO A 82 19.37 0.82 -8.83
CA PRO A 82 20.07 -0.45 -8.62
C PRO A 82 19.54 -1.25 -7.43
N ILE A 83 19.04 -0.57 -6.38
CA ILE A 83 18.45 -1.23 -5.21
C ILE A 83 17.19 -2.01 -5.60
N VAL A 84 16.28 -1.37 -6.33
CA VAL A 84 15.03 -2.00 -6.78
C VAL A 84 15.32 -3.11 -7.79
N ALA A 85 16.30 -2.93 -8.66
CA ALA A 85 16.74 -3.98 -9.59
C ALA A 85 17.22 -5.25 -8.86
N ARG A 86 17.93 -5.12 -7.73
CA ARG A 86 18.36 -6.27 -6.90
C ARG A 86 17.18 -7.00 -6.26
N LEU A 87 16.21 -6.26 -5.71
CA LEU A 87 14.98 -6.83 -5.14
C LEU A 87 14.17 -7.61 -6.20
N ARG A 88 14.02 -7.01 -7.39
CA ARG A 88 13.39 -7.64 -8.56
C ARG A 88 14.13 -8.92 -8.96
N ALA A 89 15.46 -8.86 -9.08
CA ALA A 89 16.27 -10.02 -9.43
C ALA A 89 16.13 -11.17 -8.42
N ALA A 90 16.01 -10.88 -7.13
CA ALA A 90 15.77 -11.89 -6.10
C ALA A 90 14.42 -12.62 -6.29
N CYS A 91 13.37 -11.89 -6.69
CA CYS A 91 12.06 -12.48 -7.03
C CYS A 91 12.17 -13.45 -8.22
N VAL A 92 12.85 -13.02 -9.29
CA VAL A 92 13.09 -13.84 -10.49
C VAL A 92 13.90 -15.09 -10.17
N GLN A 93 15.01 -14.92 -9.45
CA GLN A 93 15.92 -16.01 -9.08
C GLN A 93 15.21 -17.09 -8.27
N HIS A 94 14.32 -16.69 -7.36
CA HIS A 94 13.63 -17.61 -6.47
C HIS A 94 12.23 -18.00 -6.93
N LYS A 95 11.76 -17.46 -8.07
CA LYS A 95 10.43 -17.71 -8.64
C LYS A 95 9.33 -17.54 -7.60
N ILE A 96 9.33 -16.35 -6.99
CA ILE A 96 8.39 -15.95 -5.93
C ILE A 96 8.03 -14.48 -6.12
N TRP A 97 6.79 -14.10 -5.80
CA TRP A 97 6.40 -12.70 -5.77
C TRP A 97 6.97 -12.04 -4.51
N GLY A 98 7.27 -10.74 -4.60
CA GLY A 98 7.81 -9.97 -3.48
C GLY A 98 7.12 -8.63 -3.32
N CYS A 99 6.72 -8.29 -2.09
CA CYS A 99 6.22 -6.98 -1.69
C CYS A 99 7.26 -6.28 -0.80
N PHE A 100 7.68 -5.09 -1.21
CA PHE A 100 8.80 -4.36 -0.67
C PHE A 100 8.43 -2.90 -0.37
N SER A 101 9.21 -2.27 0.51
CA SER A 101 9.10 -0.85 0.86
C SER A 101 10.42 -0.13 0.58
N ILE A 102 10.36 1.07 0.00
CA ILE A 102 11.50 1.96 -0.23
C ILE A 102 11.15 3.39 0.18
N MET A 103 12.12 4.13 0.70
CA MET A 103 12.05 5.58 0.78
C MET A 103 12.55 6.13 -0.55
N GLU A 104 11.60 6.62 -1.36
CA GLU A 104 11.79 6.98 -2.75
C GLU A 104 12.11 8.47 -2.88
N ARG A 105 13.20 8.79 -3.57
CA ARG A 105 13.55 10.14 -3.96
C ARG A 105 12.40 10.82 -4.69
N ASN A 106 12.08 12.03 -4.29
CA ASN A 106 11.16 12.90 -5.01
C ASN A 106 11.96 13.94 -5.80
N PRO A 107 12.11 13.82 -7.14
CA PRO A 107 12.89 14.76 -7.93
C PRO A 107 12.36 16.20 -7.88
N ALA A 108 11.06 16.37 -7.61
CA ALA A 108 10.43 17.68 -7.53
C ALA A 108 10.57 18.34 -6.14
N ALA A 109 10.91 17.58 -5.10
CA ALA A 109 11.14 18.07 -3.74
C ALA A 109 12.01 17.08 -2.95
N PRO A 110 13.35 17.15 -3.09
CA PRO A 110 14.28 16.23 -2.42
C PRO A 110 14.13 16.19 -0.89
N GLU A 111 13.65 17.27 -0.27
CA GLU A 111 13.37 17.39 1.16
C GLU A 111 12.09 16.65 1.61
N SER A 112 11.25 16.23 0.66
CA SER A 112 9.99 15.51 0.90
C SER A 112 9.89 14.28 -0.03
N PRO A 113 10.73 13.26 0.21
CA PRO A 113 10.69 11.99 -0.51
C PRO A 113 9.37 11.25 -0.26
N PHE A 114 9.05 10.28 -1.12
CA PHE A 114 7.88 9.44 -0.94
C PHE A 114 8.22 8.20 -0.10
N ASN A 115 7.22 7.71 0.62
CA ASN A 115 7.24 6.37 1.18
C ASN A 115 6.48 5.45 0.21
N SER A 116 7.20 4.53 -0.40
CA SER A 116 6.69 3.78 -1.55
C SER A 116 6.71 2.27 -1.33
N GLY A 117 5.66 1.62 -1.81
CA GLY A 117 5.48 0.19 -1.83
C GLY A 117 5.54 -0.35 -3.25
N LEU A 118 6.23 -1.47 -3.44
CA LEU A 118 6.44 -2.12 -4.73
C LEU A 118 6.08 -3.61 -4.63
N ILE A 119 5.36 -4.14 -5.61
CA ILE A 119 5.13 -5.58 -5.76
C ILE A 119 5.70 -6.03 -7.10
N PHE A 120 6.56 -7.04 -7.05
CA PHE A 120 7.06 -7.75 -8.22
C PHE A 120 6.48 -9.16 -8.30
N ASP A 121 6.15 -9.60 -9.50
CA ASP A 121 5.84 -11.01 -9.75
C ASP A 121 7.09 -11.89 -9.83
N ALA A 122 6.89 -13.20 -9.99
CA ALA A 122 7.97 -14.18 -10.08
C ALA A 122 8.82 -14.10 -11.37
N ASP A 123 8.40 -13.31 -12.35
CA ASP A 123 9.14 -13.03 -13.59
C ASP A 123 9.80 -11.64 -13.56
N GLY A 124 9.61 -10.90 -12.46
CA GLY A 124 10.24 -9.61 -12.21
C GLY A 124 9.47 -8.43 -12.82
N ASN A 125 8.22 -8.62 -13.24
CA ASN A 125 7.37 -7.51 -13.65
C ASN A 125 6.93 -6.74 -12.42
N GLU A 126 6.96 -5.41 -12.48
CA GLU A 126 6.37 -4.56 -11.45
C GLU A 126 4.86 -4.56 -11.66
N VAL A 127 4.14 -5.27 -10.80
CA VAL A 127 2.69 -5.42 -10.92
C VAL A 127 1.94 -4.36 -10.14
N LEU A 128 2.54 -3.80 -9.08
CA LEU A 128 1.96 -2.73 -8.27
C LEU A 128 3.03 -1.76 -7.79
N TYR A 129 2.72 -0.47 -7.91
CA TYR A 129 3.48 0.63 -7.34
C TYR A 129 2.54 1.59 -6.63
N TYR A 130 2.86 1.90 -5.38
CA TYR A 130 2.02 2.71 -4.49
C TYR A 130 2.88 3.69 -3.70
N ARG A 131 2.37 4.91 -3.51
CA ARG A 131 2.95 5.92 -2.61
C ARG A 131 1.97 6.14 -1.47
N LYS A 132 2.46 6.07 -0.23
CA LYS A 132 1.67 6.22 1.00
C LYS A 132 0.81 7.48 0.95
N LEU A 133 -0.51 7.34 0.99
CA LEU A 133 -1.44 8.48 0.94
C LEU A 133 -1.46 9.25 2.26
N HIS A 134 -1.39 8.54 3.39
CA HIS A 134 -1.41 9.11 4.74
C HIS A 134 -0.09 8.86 5.46
N PRO A 135 0.95 9.71 5.25
CA PRO A 135 2.11 9.75 6.12
C PRO A 135 1.70 9.93 7.58
N TRP A 136 2.43 9.30 8.50
CA TRP A 136 2.18 9.36 9.93
C TRP A 136 2.69 10.68 10.51
N VAL A 137 1.94 11.75 10.25
CA VAL A 137 2.25 13.09 10.76
C VAL A 137 1.94 13.19 12.26
N PRO A 138 2.70 13.98 13.05
CA PRO A 138 3.78 14.89 12.63
C PRO A 138 5.20 14.27 12.58
N VAL A 139 5.35 12.95 12.72
CA VAL A 139 6.67 12.29 12.85
C VAL A 139 7.32 11.90 11.51
N GLU A 140 6.52 11.67 10.47
CA GLU A 140 7.02 11.32 9.14
C GLU A 140 7.17 12.55 8.22
N PRO A 141 8.31 12.69 7.51
CA PRO A 141 8.55 13.80 6.56
C PRO A 141 8.10 13.50 5.12
N TRP A 142 7.47 12.34 4.88
CA TRP A 142 7.18 11.86 3.52
C TRP A 142 6.12 12.71 2.81
N ALA A 143 6.31 12.91 1.51
CA ALA A 143 5.28 13.50 0.67
C ALA A 143 4.05 12.58 0.60
N PRO A 144 2.83 13.15 0.59
CA PRO A 144 1.62 12.35 0.38
C PRO A 144 1.61 11.80 -1.05
N GLY A 145 1.20 10.54 -1.18
CA GLY A 145 1.06 9.88 -2.47
C GLY A 145 -0.01 10.51 -3.36
N ASP A 146 0.11 10.23 -4.66
CA ASP A 146 -0.64 10.90 -5.73
C ASP A 146 -1.18 9.93 -6.79
N LEU A 147 -1.14 8.62 -6.53
CA LEU A 147 -1.50 7.57 -7.48
C LEU A 147 -2.83 6.87 -7.16
N GLY A 148 -3.47 7.24 -6.04
CA GLY A 148 -4.59 6.50 -5.48
C GLY A 148 -4.16 5.12 -4.93
N VAL A 149 -5.14 4.23 -4.74
CA VAL A 149 -4.91 2.86 -4.25
C VAL A 149 -5.13 1.87 -5.40
N PRO A 150 -4.07 1.40 -6.09
CA PRO A 150 -4.21 0.48 -7.22
C PRO A 150 -4.67 -0.91 -6.75
N VAL A 151 -5.45 -1.58 -7.61
CA VAL A 151 -5.85 -2.98 -7.44
C VAL A 151 -5.38 -3.77 -8.66
N VAL A 152 -4.63 -4.84 -8.42
CA VAL A 152 -3.95 -5.62 -9.47
C VAL A 152 -4.28 -7.10 -9.36
N ASP A 153 -4.04 -7.86 -10.43
CA ASP A 153 -4.08 -9.32 -10.38
C ASP A 153 -2.84 -9.86 -9.65
N GLY A 154 -3.09 -10.74 -8.68
CA GLY A 154 -2.10 -11.43 -7.87
C GLY A 154 -1.97 -12.91 -8.22
N PRO A 155 -1.18 -13.67 -7.44
CA PRO A 155 -1.05 -15.11 -7.61
C PRO A 155 -2.42 -15.80 -7.57
N ASN A 156 -2.63 -16.80 -8.43
CA ASN A 156 -3.87 -17.56 -8.53
C ASN A 156 -5.14 -16.71 -8.80
N GLY A 157 -4.98 -15.49 -9.36
CA GLY A 157 -6.10 -14.64 -9.77
C GLY A 157 -6.79 -13.90 -8.62
N CYS A 158 -6.17 -13.85 -7.44
CA CYS A 158 -6.62 -12.96 -6.38
C CYS A 158 -6.43 -11.50 -6.80
N LYS A 159 -7.22 -10.57 -6.26
CA LYS A 159 -6.95 -9.14 -6.41
C LYS A 159 -6.16 -8.64 -5.21
N LEU A 160 -5.05 -7.96 -5.48
CA LEU A 160 -4.17 -7.37 -4.48
C LEU A 160 -4.26 -5.85 -4.51
N ALA A 161 -4.21 -5.24 -3.33
CA ALA A 161 -3.94 -3.83 -3.15
C ALA A 161 -2.90 -3.67 -2.05
N LEU A 162 -2.20 -2.54 -2.05
CA LEU A 162 -1.18 -2.21 -1.06
C LEU A 162 -1.54 -0.89 -0.39
N ILE A 163 -1.46 -0.88 0.93
CA ILE A 163 -1.53 0.30 1.78
C ILE A 163 -0.40 0.21 2.79
N ILE A 164 0.05 1.34 3.32
CA ILE A 164 1.24 1.39 4.16
C ILE A 164 0.90 1.96 5.54
N CYS A 165 1.05 1.12 6.57
CA CYS A 165 1.04 1.50 7.99
C CYS A 165 -0.15 2.38 8.38
N HIS A 166 0.05 3.69 8.58
CA HIS A 166 -0.98 4.63 9.04
C HIS A 166 -2.18 4.71 8.10
N ASP A 167 -2.02 4.39 6.80
CA ASP A 167 -3.13 4.24 5.86
C ASP A 167 -4.22 3.29 6.39
N GLY A 168 -3.84 2.23 7.10
CA GLY A 168 -4.78 1.22 7.63
C GLY A 168 -5.68 1.73 8.75
N MET A 169 -5.43 2.93 9.29
CA MET A 169 -6.31 3.57 10.28
C MET A 169 -7.50 4.27 9.63
N PHE A 170 -7.49 4.46 8.31
CA PHE A 170 -8.54 5.12 7.55
C PHE A 170 -9.38 4.06 6.81
N PRO A 171 -10.64 3.82 7.22
CA PRO A 171 -11.47 2.80 6.58
C PRO A 171 -11.71 3.06 5.09
N GLU A 172 -11.63 4.31 4.66
CA GLU A 172 -11.72 4.75 3.25
C GLU A 172 -10.60 4.16 2.38
N MET A 173 -9.47 3.78 2.98
CA MET A 173 -8.33 3.20 2.28
C MET A 173 -8.55 1.75 1.84
N ALA A 174 -9.59 1.06 2.33
CA ALA A 174 -9.91 -0.29 1.90
C ALA A 174 -10.56 -0.27 0.51
N PRO A 175 -9.88 -0.73 -0.56
CA PRO A 175 -10.43 -0.63 -1.89
C PRO A 175 -11.58 -1.63 -2.06
N CYS A 176 -12.70 -1.15 -2.60
CA CYS A 176 -13.89 -1.95 -2.87
C CYS A 176 -13.60 -3.15 -3.80
N GLY A 177 -12.52 -3.09 -4.59
CA GLY A 177 -12.13 -4.08 -5.60
C GLY A 177 -11.39 -5.34 -5.12
N LEU A 178 -11.11 -5.50 -3.82
CA LEU A 178 -10.39 -6.70 -3.31
C LEU A 178 -11.24 -7.98 -3.40
N VAL A 179 -11.01 -8.81 -4.40
CA VAL A 179 -11.76 -10.05 -4.64
C VAL A 179 -10.82 -11.26 -4.73
N ASP A 180 -11.12 -12.32 -3.99
CA ASP A 180 -10.61 -13.68 -4.21
C ASP A 180 -11.80 -14.66 -4.29
N LEU A 181 -11.61 -15.92 -4.67
CA LEU A 181 -12.68 -16.86 -5.04
C LEU A 181 -13.77 -17.04 -3.96
N PHE A 182 -13.40 -17.31 -2.70
CA PHE A 182 -14.38 -17.41 -1.60
C PHE A 182 -14.96 -16.05 -1.21
N VAL A 183 -14.15 -14.99 -1.28
CA VAL A 183 -14.61 -13.61 -1.08
C VAL A 183 -15.63 -13.22 -2.15
N ARG A 184 -15.46 -13.71 -3.38
CA ARG A 184 -16.37 -13.50 -4.51
C ARG A 184 -17.70 -14.20 -4.27
N GLU A 185 -17.68 -15.44 -3.80
CA GLU A 185 -18.89 -16.16 -3.43
C GLU A 185 -19.66 -15.42 -2.33
N ALA A 186 -18.98 -14.97 -1.27
CA ALA A 186 -19.60 -14.17 -0.21
C ALA A 186 -20.20 -12.85 -0.77
N ARG A 187 -19.44 -12.11 -1.59
CA ARG A 187 -19.89 -10.86 -2.21
C ARG A 187 -21.11 -11.02 -3.13
N LEU A 188 -21.27 -12.20 -3.76
CA LEU A 188 -22.41 -12.49 -4.64
C LEU A 188 -23.59 -13.12 -3.90
N GLY A 189 -23.33 -13.93 -2.88
CA GLY A 189 -24.33 -14.77 -2.22
C GLY A 189 -24.86 -14.23 -0.90
N TRP A 190 -24.11 -13.39 -0.18
CA TRP A 190 -24.56 -12.87 1.11
C TRP A 190 -25.67 -11.84 0.95
N GLY A 191 -26.66 -11.93 1.85
CA GLY A 191 -27.78 -10.99 1.94
C GLY A 191 -27.60 -9.97 3.05
N VAL A 192 -27.66 -10.41 4.31
CA VAL A 192 -27.73 -9.55 5.50
C VAL A 192 -26.43 -8.77 5.72
N GLU A 193 -25.26 -9.39 5.60
CA GLU A 193 -23.96 -8.77 5.85
C GLU A 193 -23.20 -8.39 4.56
N ASN A 194 -23.90 -8.21 3.44
CA ASN A 194 -23.29 -7.75 2.19
C ASN A 194 -23.09 -6.22 2.19
N ASN A 195 -22.32 -5.75 3.18
CA ASN A 195 -22.17 -4.34 3.53
C ASN A 195 -21.65 -3.50 2.36
N ILE A 196 -20.74 -4.05 1.56
CA ILE A 196 -20.15 -3.36 0.41
C ILE A 196 -21.18 -3.03 -0.67
N TYR A 197 -22.14 -3.93 -0.90
CA TYR A 197 -23.26 -3.67 -1.82
C TYR A 197 -24.28 -2.71 -1.20
N GLN A 198 -24.61 -2.93 0.07
CA GLN A 198 -25.62 -2.16 0.80
C GLN A 198 -25.24 -0.68 1.01
N LEU A 199 -23.94 -0.35 1.07
CA LEU A 199 -23.44 1.02 1.18
C LEU A 199 -24.02 1.93 0.10
N GLY A 200 -24.12 1.44 -1.15
CA GLY A 200 -24.67 2.18 -2.30
C GLY A 200 -26.12 1.87 -2.66
N HIS A 201 -26.78 0.95 -1.94
CA HIS A 201 -28.14 0.47 -2.23
C HIS A 201 -28.94 0.33 -0.92
N ARG A 202 -29.11 1.46 -0.21
CA ARG A 202 -29.64 1.44 1.16
C ARG A 202 -31.13 1.05 1.16
N ALA A 203 -31.51 0.15 2.05
CA ALA A 203 -32.90 -0.29 2.26
C ALA A 203 -33.63 -0.77 0.99
N TYR A 204 -32.98 -1.59 0.15
CA TYR A 204 -33.53 -2.09 -1.12
C TYR A 204 -34.82 -2.94 -1.00
N VAL A 205 -35.19 -3.37 0.22
CA VAL A 205 -36.49 -4.02 0.50
C VAL A 205 -37.63 -3.00 0.51
N ALA A 206 -37.39 -1.79 1.03
CA ALA A 206 -38.39 -0.74 1.15
C ALA A 206 -38.42 0.19 -0.08
N VAL A 207 -37.28 0.37 -0.75
CA VAL A 207 -37.12 1.22 -1.94
C VAL A 207 -36.62 0.35 -3.09
N GLN A 208 -37.35 0.30 -4.21
CA GLN A 208 -36.94 -0.49 -5.38
C GLN A 208 -35.53 -0.07 -5.84
N GLY A 209 -34.57 -1.01 -5.79
CA GLY A 209 -33.16 -0.75 -6.12
C GLY A 209 -32.35 -0.03 -5.04
N GLY A 210 -32.97 0.30 -3.89
CA GLY A 210 -32.34 1.00 -2.77
C GLY A 210 -32.16 2.50 -3.00
N ALA A 211 -31.97 3.25 -1.92
CA ALA A 211 -31.54 4.64 -1.99
C ALA A 211 -30.05 4.71 -2.35
N ARG A 212 -29.71 5.53 -3.35
CA ARG A 212 -28.39 5.61 -4.00
C ARG A 212 -27.72 6.98 -3.85
N ASP A 213 -28.31 7.87 -3.08
CA ASP A 213 -27.70 9.12 -2.63
C ASP A 213 -26.56 8.86 -1.65
N CYS A 214 -25.66 9.83 -1.50
CA CYS A 214 -24.66 9.86 -0.44
C CYS A 214 -25.18 10.74 0.70
N PRO A 215 -25.66 10.20 1.83
CA PRO A 215 -26.18 11.01 2.93
C PRO A 215 -25.08 11.58 3.85
N TYR A 216 -23.81 11.28 3.57
CA TYR A 216 -22.69 11.60 4.46
C TYR A 216 -22.04 12.93 4.08
N THR A 217 -22.29 13.98 4.85
CA THR A 217 -21.77 15.33 4.58
C THR A 217 -20.24 15.35 4.45
N PHE A 218 -19.54 14.60 5.30
CA PHE A 218 -18.08 14.53 5.26
C PHE A 218 -17.53 14.01 3.93
N MET A 219 -18.24 13.09 3.24
CA MET A 219 -17.81 12.58 1.94
C MET A 219 -17.98 13.65 0.86
N HIS A 220 -19.07 14.41 0.90
CA HIS A 220 -19.27 15.55 -0.02
C HIS A 220 -18.20 16.61 0.18
N ASP A 221 -17.93 16.96 1.44
CA ASP A 221 -16.92 17.96 1.78
C ASP A 221 -15.52 17.47 1.37
N LEU A 222 -15.20 16.19 1.58
CA LEU A 222 -13.92 15.61 1.17
C LEU A 222 -13.74 15.64 -0.35
N VAL A 223 -14.75 15.20 -1.11
CA VAL A 223 -14.72 15.24 -2.59
C VAL A 223 -14.61 16.69 -3.11
N ALA A 224 -15.25 17.64 -2.43
CA ALA A 224 -15.20 19.05 -2.79
C ALA A 224 -13.91 19.76 -2.34
N GLY A 225 -12.99 19.07 -1.64
CA GLY A 225 -11.78 19.67 -1.07
C GLY A 225 -12.04 20.64 0.07
N LYS A 226 -13.14 20.45 0.80
CA LYS A 226 -13.66 21.31 1.88
C LYS A 226 -13.83 20.57 3.21
N TYR A 227 -13.28 19.37 3.34
CA TYR A 227 -13.33 18.61 4.60
C TYR A 227 -12.76 19.44 5.75
N ARG A 228 -13.56 19.65 6.79
CA ARG A 228 -13.19 20.47 7.94
C ARG A 228 -13.85 19.97 9.22
N LEU A 229 -13.05 19.80 10.27
CA LEU A 229 -13.56 19.44 11.59
C LEU A 229 -14.16 20.67 12.29
N PRO A 230 -15.27 20.54 13.03
CA PRO A 230 -15.86 21.65 13.80
C PRO A 230 -14.89 22.30 14.81
N TRP A 231 -13.89 21.56 15.29
CA TRP A 231 -12.89 22.01 16.26
C TRP A 231 -11.50 22.23 15.63
N GLU A 232 -11.36 22.26 14.31
CA GLU A 232 -10.06 22.36 13.62
C GLU A 232 -9.19 23.53 14.13
N GLY A 233 -9.81 24.68 14.44
CA GLY A 233 -9.11 25.84 15.01
C GLY A 233 -8.54 25.65 16.42
N GLN A 234 -8.84 24.53 17.09
CA GLN A 234 -8.31 24.16 18.40
C GLN A 234 -7.21 23.08 18.32
N VAL A 235 -6.93 22.55 17.12
CA VAL A 235 -5.90 21.51 16.92
C VAL A 235 -4.53 22.12 17.17
N LYS A 236 -3.77 21.51 18.08
CA LYS A 236 -2.45 22.01 18.53
C LYS A 236 -1.30 21.70 17.57
N HIS A 237 -1.40 20.58 16.86
CA HIS A 237 -0.35 20.06 15.98
C HIS A 237 -0.89 20.00 14.56
N THR A 238 -0.47 20.96 13.73
CA THR A 238 -0.87 21.08 12.32
C THR A 238 0.34 21.12 11.39
N ASP A 239 1.55 20.94 11.93
CA ASP A 239 2.82 20.85 11.21
C ASP A 239 3.81 19.97 11.97
N GLY A 240 5.01 19.77 11.41
CA GLY A 240 6.05 18.89 11.97
C GLY A 240 6.91 19.51 13.07
N ARG A 241 6.68 20.76 13.51
CA ARG A 241 7.60 21.45 14.44
C ARG A 241 7.70 20.78 15.80
N SER A 242 6.63 20.11 16.25
CA SER A 242 6.68 19.32 17.49
C SER A 242 7.62 18.12 17.42
N CYS A 243 8.03 17.70 16.22
CA CYS A 243 8.98 16.63 15.95
C CYS A 243 10.33 17.15 15.41
N GLY A 244 10.58 18.46 15.48
CA GLY A 244 11.86 19.06 15.08
C GLY A 244 11.97 19.41 13.58
N PHE A 245 10.92 19.23 12.79
CA PHE A 245 10.91 19.63 11.39
C PHE A 245 10.69 21.15 11.22
N PRO A 246 11.24 21.77 10.15
CA PRO A 246 10.89 23.13 9.78
C PRO A 246 9.41 23.23 9.34
N ALA A 247 8.87 24.44 9.33
CA ALA A 247 7.53 24.67 8.78
C ALA A 247 7.51 24.36 7.26
N PRO A 248 6.47 23.69 6.75
CA PRO A 248 6.38 23.39 5.32
C PRO A 248 6.19 24.67 4.51
N VAL A 249 6.88 24.78 3.37
CA VAL A 249 6.82 25.93 2.46
C VAL A 249 6.13 25.63 1.14
N ARG A 250 5.88 24.35 0.84
CA ARG A 250 5.33 23.87 -0.42
C ARG A 250 3.82 23.61 -0.30
N GLU A 251 3.06 24.04 -1.31
CA GLU A 251 1.65 23.66 -1.46
C GLU A 251 1.52 22.30 -2.16
N TYR A 252 0.45 21.57 -1.85
CA TYR A 252 0.19 20.29 -2.52
C TYR A 252 -0.20 20.50 -3.99
N ALA A 253 0.53 19.85 -4.89
CA ALA A 253 0.21 19.77 -6.31
C ALA A 253 0.20 18.29 -6.72
N PRO A 254 -0.97 17.70 -7.04
CA PRO A 254 -1.04 16.31 -7.49
C PRO A 254 -0.32 16.16 -8.85
N SER A 255 0.37 15.04 -9.08
CA SER A 255 0.97 14.81 -10.39
C SER A 255 -0.11 14.60 -11.46
N ALA A 256 0.24 14.90 -12.71
CA ALA A 256 -0.66 14.76 -13.86
C ALA A 256 -1.21 13.33 -14.04
N ALA A 257 -0.50 12.30 -13.54
CA ALA A 257 -0.90 10.90 -13.62
C ALA A 257 -2.16 10.57 -12.78
N ALA A 258 -2.46 11.35 -11.74
CA ALA A 258 -3.64 11.18 -10.88
C ALA A 258 -4.98 11.39 -11.62
N SER A 259 -4.95 12.10 -12.76
CA SER A 259 -6.17 12.55 -13.47
C SER A 259 -6.86 11.48 -14.33
N ASN A 260 -6.22 10.33 -14.59
CA ASN A 260 -6.71 9.34 -15.55
C ASN A 260 -7.43 8.11 -14.94
N GLY A 261 -7.72 8.10 -13.64
CA GLY A 261 -8.29 6.94 -12.93
C GLY A 261 -9.79 6.67 -13.12
N HIS A 262 -10.55 7.61 -13.69
CA HIS A 262 -11.97 7.39 -14.04
C HIS A 262 -12.10 6.95 -15.49
N GLY A 263 -11.70 5.70 -15.76
CA GLY A 263 -12.10 5.03 -16.98
C GLY A 263 -13.63 4.82 -16.94
N ASP A 264 -14.35 5.64 -17.70
CA ASP A 264 -15.76 5.40 -18.03
C ASP A 264 -15.92 3.94 -18.49
N ALA A 265 -16.53 3.11 -17.63
CA ALA A 265 -17.12 1.86 -18.06
C ALA A 265 -18.25 2.24 -19.02
N LYS A 266 -17.93 2.29 -20.32
CA LYS A 266 -18.92 2.43 -21.38
C LYS A 266 -20.01 1.38 -21.18
N LYS A 267 -21.24 1.88 -21.16
CA LYS A 267 -22.51 1.13 -21.16
C LYS A 267 -22.55 0.03 -22.20
#